data_AF-A0A645GJC0-F1
#
_entry.id   AF-A0A645GJC0-F1
#
_cell.length_a   1.000
_cell.length_b   1.000
_cell.length_c   1.000
_cell.angle_alpha   90.00
_cell.angle_beta   90.00
_cell.angle_gamma   90.00
#
_symmetry.space_group_name_H-M   'P 1'
#
loop_
_entity.id
_entity.type
_entity.pdbx_description
1 polymer ?
#
loop_
_entity_poly.entity_id
_entity_poly.type
_entity_poly.pdbx_seq_one_letter_code
_entity_poly.pdbx_strand_id
1 'polypeptide(L)'
;MNGGLDRDEVEDLWCRRKKKGQKKGERLGWINADRLQPYANGIEALCKYLTKFKRKKRWSPSQNLKKPVASYNDNNYGKREVQNLSKDLPGRAFWENKYPGWTLVDSDYGVKAEFNKETSQWSIYLKMRRIE
;
A
#
# COMPACT_ATOMS: atom_id res chain seq x y z
N MET A 1 0.60 -13.22 -8.37
CA MET A 1 0.16 -12.21 -7.38
C MET A 1 -0.22 -12.84 -6.03
N ASN A 2 0.72 -13.41 -5.28
CA ASN A 2 0.76 -13.42 -3.80
C ASN A 2 1.69 -14.56 -3.35
N GLY A 3 2.96 -14.24 -3.04
CA GLY A 3 3.79 -15.10 -2.20
C GLY A 3 3.32 -15.09 -0.73
N GLY A 4 2.00 -15.09 -0.52
CA GLY A 4 1.34 -15.12 0.78
C GLY A 4 0.87 -16.53 1.11
N LEU A 5 0.28 -16.68 2.31
CA LEU A 5 -0.21 -17.98 2.78
C LEU A 5 -1.34 -18.48 1.90
N ASP A 6 -1.32 -19.78 1.61
CA ASP A 6 -2.38 -20.44 0.87
C ASP A 6 -3.65 -20.59 1.73
N ARG A 7 -4.81 -20.77 1.09
CA ARG A 7 -6.09 -20.96 1.80
C ARG A 7 -6.00 -22.10 2.81
N ASP A 8 -5.41 -23.21 2.41
CA ASP A 8 -5.28 -24.40 3.25
C ASP A 8 -4.39 -24.14 4.46
N GLU A 9 -3.34 -23.32 4.30
CA GLU A 9 -2.47 -22.90 5.40
C GLU A 9 -3.22 -22.01 6.40
N VAL A 10 -4.04 -21.08 5.90
CA VAL A 10 -4.88 -20.22 6.76
C VAL A 10 -5.95 -21.05 7.49
N GLU A 11 -6.54 -22.03 6.83
CA GLU A 11 -7.48 -22.97 7.44
C GLU A 11 -6.84 -23.83 8.53
N ASP A 12 -5.62 -24.34 8.31
CA ASP A 12 -4.86 -25.10 9.30
C ASP A 12 -4.47 -24.24 10.52
N LEU A 13 -4.29 -22.92 10.37
CA LEU A 13 -4.02 -22.00 11.48
C LEU A 13 -5.26 -21.71 12.34
N TRP A 14 -6.48 -21.90 11.81
CA TRP A 14 -7.73 -21.70 12.55
C TRP A 14 -8.14 -22.93 13.36
N CYS A 15 -7.26 -23.28 14.28
CA CYS A 15 -7.41 -24.43 15.16
C CYS A 15 -7.17 -24.03 16.62
N ARG A 16 -7.73 -24.80 17.55
CA ARG A 16 -7.38 -24.69 18.96
C ARG A 16 -5.91 -25.02 19.14
N ARG A 17 -5.32 -24.45 20.20
CA ARG A 17 -3.93 -24.70 20.58
C ARG A 17 -3.67 -26.21 20.66
N LYS A 18 -2.64 -26.67 19.96
CA LYS A 18 -2.24 -28.07 19.93
C LYS A 18 -1.90 -28.56 21.34
N LYS A 19 -2.38 -29.76 21.70
CA LYS A 19 -1.96 -30.46 22.92
C LYS A 19 -0.63 -31.19 22.67
N LYS A 20 0.14 -31.44 23.72
CA LYS A 20 1.43 -32.16 23.63
C LYS A 20 1.21 -33.53 22.95
N GLY A 21 1.94 -33.79 21.85
CA GLY A 21 1.83 -35.02 21.06
C GLY A 21 0.92 -34.93 19.81
N GLN A 22 0.15 -33.85 19.62
CA GLN A 22 -0.71 -33.69 18.44
C GLN A 22 0.01 -32.98 17.27
N LYS A 23 -0.08 -33.54 16.06
CA LYS A 23 0.46 -32.94 14.83
C LYS A 23 -0.38 -31.75 14.33
N LYS A 24 -1.71 -31.86 14.41
CA LYS A 24 -2.70 -30.82 14.04
C LYS A 24 -3.61 -30.48 15.22
N GLY A 25 -4.06 -29.22 15.32
CA GLY A 25 -4.98 -28.77 16.36
C GLY A 25 -6.45 -29.06 16.00
N GLU A 26 -7.34 -29.08 16.98
CA GLU A 26 -8.79 -29.22 16.73
C GLU A 26 -9.31 -28.01 15.96
N ARG A 27 -9.90 -28.24 14.79
CA ARG A 27 -10.39 -27.20 13.88
C ARG A 27 -11.57 -26.46 14.52
N LEU A 28 -11.54 -25.12 14.53
CA LEU A 28 -12.60 -24.31 15.16
C LEU A 28 -13.84 -24.14 14.27
N GLY A 29 -13.72 -24.38 12.96
CA GLY A 29 -14.81 -24.29 12.00
C GLY A 29 -14.32 -24.19 10.56
N TRP A 30 -15.24 -23.84 9.66
CA TRP A 30 -14.94 -23.54 8.26
C TRP A 30 -14.52 -22.07 8.13
N ILE A 31 -13.51 -21.81 7.30
CA ILE A 31 -13.15 -20.45 6.90
C ILE A 31 -13.56 -20.27 5.45
N ASN A 32 -14.37 -19.26 5.20
CA ASN A 32 -14.59 -18.76 3.86
C ASN A 32 -13.68 -17.55 3.67
N ALA A 33 -12.76 -17.67 2.72
CA ALA A 33 -11.91 -16.57 2.28
C ALA A 33 -12.13 -16.40 0.78
N ASP A 34 -12.69 -15.26 0.39
CA ASP A 34 -12.83 -14.89 -1.00
C ASP A 34 -11.56 -14.21 -1.50
N ARG A 35 -11.20 -14.47 -2.76
CA ARG A 35 -10.10 -13.75 -3.40
C ARG A 35 -10.47 -12.28 -3.49
N LEU A 36 -9.56 -11.44 -3.01
CA LEU A 36 -9.73 -10.01 -3.10
C LEU A 36 -9.69 -9.58 -4.56
N GLN A 37 -10.74 -8.90 -5.02
CA GLN A 37 -10.84 -8.36 -6.37
C GLN A 37 -10.45 -6.88 -6.33
N PRO A 38 -9.18 -6.53 -6.64
CA PRO A 38 -8.77 -5.13 -6.64
C PRO A 38 -9.46 -4.36 -7.77
N TYR A 39 -9.91 -3.14 -7.47
CA TYR A 39 -10.43 -2.19 -8.45
C TYR A 39 -9.29 -1.35 -9.06
N ALA A 40 -9.59 -0.33 -9.87
CA ALA A 40 -8.59 0.61 -10.42
C ALA A 40 -7.68 1.20 -9.32
N ASN A 41 -8.25 1.56 -8.16
CA ASN A 41 -7.55 2.06 -6.98
C ASN A 41 -6.98 0.95 -6.07
N GLY A 42 -6.88 -0.28 -6.58
CA GLY A 42 -6.49 -1.45 -5.81
C GLY A 42 -7.50 -1.76 -4.71
N ILE A 43 -7.01 -1.80 -3.47
CA ILE A 43 -7.75 -2.22 -2.27
C ILE A 43 -8.13 -1.00 -1.40
N GLU A 44 -7.84 0.22 -1.86
CA GLU A 44 -7.99 1.44 -1.06
C GLU A 44 -9.38 1.60 -0.44
N ALA A 45 -10.44 1.33 -1.21
CA ALA A 45 -11.82 1.43 -0.72
C ALA A 45 -12.06 0.51 0.47
N LEU A 46 -11.58 -0.74 0.41
CA LEU A 46 -11.66 -1.70 1.50
C LEU A 46 -10.82 -1.25 2.70
N CYS A 47 -9.60 -0.76 2.48
CA CYS A 47 -8.76 -0.21 3.55
C CYS A 47 -9.42 0.98 4.26
N LYS A 48 -10.01 1.91 3.50
CA LYS A 48 -10.78 3.05 4.04
C LYS A 48 -11.97 2.56 4.86
N TYR A 49 -12.68 1.55 4.37
CA TYR A 49 -13.79 0.94 5.10
C TYR A 49 -13.34 0.31 6.43
N LEU A 50 -12.29 -0.52 6.40
CA LEU A 50 -11.74 -1.17 7.59
C LEU A 50 -11.21 -0.16 8.62
N THR A 51 -10.62 0.94 8.18
CA THR A 51 -10.05 1.98 9.04
C THR A 51 -11.06 3.03 9.50
N LYS A 52 -12.29 3.04 8.94
CA LYS A 52 -13.37 3.96 9.29
C LYS A 52 -13.66 3.97 10.79
N PHE A 53 -13.60 2.81 11.43
CA PHE A 53 -13.70 2.70 12.89
C PHE A 53 -12.32 2.65 13.53
N LYS A 54 -11.83 3.81 13.97
CA LYS A 54 -10.58 3.94 14.72
C LYS A 54 -10.70 3.29 16.10
N ARG A 55 -10.43 1.99 16.21
CA ARG A 55 -10.18 1.34 17.49
C ARG A 55 -8.83 1.80 18.05
N LYS A 56 -8.74 2.04 19.36
CA LYS A 56 -7.46 2.32 20.03
C LYS A 56 -6.47 1.19 19.71
N LYS A 57 -5.19 1.54 19.50
CA LYS A 57 -4.11 0.59 19.19
C LYS A 57 -4.13 -0.56 20.22
N ARG A 58 -4.30 -1.81 19.76
CA ARG A 58 -4.39 -3.01 20.61
C ARG A 58 -3.09 -3.83 20.70
N TRP A 59 -2.04 -3.41 20.01
CA TRP A 59 -0.77 -4.11 19.94
C TRP A 59 0.37 -3.24 20.47
N SER A 60 1.33 -3.86 21.14
CA SER A 60 2.61 -3.24 21.50
C SER A 60 3.66 -3.65 20.46
N PRO A 61 4.53 -2.73 20.01
CA PRO A 61 5.66 -3.10 19.16
C PRO A 61 6.59 -4.04 19.94
N SER A 62 7.18 -5.01 19.25
CA SER A 62 8.28 -5.80 19.81
C SER A 62 9.45 -4.88 20.16
N GLN A 63 10.06 -5.12 21.31
CA GLN A 63 11.26 -4.39 21.72
C GLN A 63 12.48 -4.91 20.96
N ASN A 64 13.52 -4.07 20.82
CA ASN A 64 14.81 -4.38 20.18
C ASN A 64 14.82 -4.61 18.65
N LEU A 65 13.76 -4.26 17.92
CA LEU A 65 13.82 -4.19 16.46
C LEU A 65 14.55 -2.92 16.00
N LYS A 66 15.48 -3.06 15.05
CA LYS A 66 16.03 -1.90 14.32
C LYS A 66 14.91 -1.30 13.47
N LYS A 67 14.62 -0.03 13.69
CA LYS A 67 13.66 0.70 12.84
C LYS A 67 14.22 0.76 11.41
N PRO A 68 13.38 0.62 10.38
CA PRO A 68 13.83 0.81 9.02
C PRO A 68 14.35 2.24 8.85
N VAL A 69 15.46 2.38 8.14
CA VAL A 69 15.99 3.69 7.75
C VAL A 69 15.20 4.13 6.52
N ALA A 70 14.52 5.27 6.62
CA ALA A 70 13.85 5.86 5.47
C ALA A 70 14.92 6.36 4.49
N SER A 71 14.92 5.84 3.26
CA SER A 71 15.75 6.34 2.17
C SER A 71 14.92 7.26 1.29
N TYR A 72 15.31 8.52 1.19
CA TYR A 72 14.71 9.48 0.26
C TYR A 72 15.63 9.61 -0.96
N ASN A 73 15.07 9.56 -2.16
CA ASN A 73 15.81 9.87 -3.39
C ASN A 73 15.51 11.31 -3.81
N ASP A 74 16.08 12.26 -3.06
CA ASP A 74 15.85 13.70 -3.27
C ASP A 74 16.59 14.26 -4.49
N ASN A 75 17.45 13.47 -5.13
CA ASN A 75 18.29 13.92 -6.24
C ASN A 75 17.65 13.79 -7.63
N ASN A 76 16.46 13.17 -7.73
CA ASN A 76 15.86 12.87 -9.04
C ASN A 76 15.12 14.06 -9.70
N TYR A 77 14.83 15.12 -8.95
CA TYR A 77 14.13 16.29 -9.49
C TYR A 77 14.71 17.58 -8.93
N GLY A 78 15.00 18.52 -9.83
CA GLY A 78 15.33 19.88 -9.44
C GLY A 78 14.10 20.67 -8.98
N LYS A 79 14.28 21.62 -8.05
CA LYS A 79 13.18 22.50 -7.57
C LYS A 79 12.45 23.22 -8.72
N ARG A 80 13.20 23.69 -9.73
CA ARG A 80 12.63 24.35 -10.92
C ARG A 80 11.81 23.38 -11.78
N GLU A 81 12.26 22.14 -11.92
CA GLU A 81 11.55 21.12 -12.69
C GLU A 81 10.22 20.79 -12.03
N VAL A 82 10.19 20.60 -10.70
CA VAL A 82 8.95 20.37 -9.95
C VAL A 82 7.99 21.55 -10.09
N GLN A 83 8.50 22.78 -10.04
CA GLN A 83 7.68 23.98 -10.21
C GLN A 83 7.10 24.13 -11.63
N ASN A 84 7.81 23.65 -12.66
CA ASN A 84 7.29 23.66 -14.02
C ASN A 84 6.22 22.56 -14.20
N LEU A 85 6.52 21.35 -13.71
CA LEU A 85 5.58 20.22 -13.72
C LEU A 85 4.31 20.47 -12.90
N SER A 86 4.37 21.32 -11.87
CA SER A 86 3.21 21.65 -11.06
C SER A 86 2.29 22.68 -11.71
N LYS A 87 2.82 23.53 -12.60
CA LYS A 87 2.04 24.52 -13.35
C LYS A 87 1.27 23.87 -14.51
N ASP A 88 1.93 22.95 -15.20
CA ASP A 88 1.34 22.16 -16.28
C ASP A 88 1.55 20.68 -15.98
N LEU A 89 0.52 20.06 -15.42
CA LEU A 89 0.55 18.67 -14.96
C LEU A 89 0.54 17.73 -16.18
N PRO A 90 1.64 17.00 -16.43
CA PRO A 90 1.71 16.17 -17.62
C PRO A 90 0.78 14.96 -17.48
N GLY A 91 0.25 14.55 -18.62
CA GLY A 91 -0.66 13.40 -18.71
C GLY A 91 0.02 12.05 -18.41
N ARG A 92 -0.79 10.99 -18.42
CA ARG A 92 -0.39 9.64 -18.04
C ARG A 92 0.84 9.10 -18.78
N ALA A 93 0.93 9.34 -20.09
CA ALA A 93 2.03 8.84 -20.92
C ALA A 93 3.41 9.32 -20.44
N PHE A 94 3.51 10.57 -19.94
CA PHE A 94 4.76 11.10 -19.41
C PHE A 94 5.25 10.30 -18.19
N TRP A 95 4.33 10.01 -17.27
CA TRP A 95 4.65 9.31 -16.03
C TRP A 95 4.96 7.82 -16.26
N GLU A 96 4.25 7.16 -17.16
CA GLU A 96 4.51 5.76 -17.51
C GLU A 96 5.85 5.57 -18.23
N ASN A 97 6.24 6.53 -19.08
CA ASN A 97 7.57 6.54 -19.69
C ASN A 97 8.68 6.77 -18.65
N LYS A 98 8.42 7.64 -17.65
CA LYS A 98 9.39 7.94 -16.61
C LYS A 98 9.53 6.82 -15.57
N TYR A 99 8.44 6.12 -15.28
CA TYR A 99 8.39 5.00 -14.34
C TYR A 99 7.93 3.72 -15.06
N PRO A 100 8.82 3.06 -15.83
CA PRO A 100 8.46 1.87 -16.59
C PRO A 100 8.01 0.74 -15.65
N GLY A 101 6.97 0.01 -16.06
CA GLY A 101 6.34 -1.04 -15.24
C GLY A 101 5.36 -0.52 -14.19
N TRP A 102 5.07 0.79 -14.20
CA TRP A 102 4.05 1.42 -13.37
C TRP A 102 3.02 2.12 -14.25
N THR A 103 1.76 2.08 -13.82
CA THR A 103 0.64 2.82 -14.42
C THR A 103 0.02 3.73 -13.39
N LEU A 104 -0.43 4.92 -13.81
CA LEU A 104 -1.26 5.76 -12.94
C LEU A 104 -2.56 5.03 -12.59
N VAL A 105 -2.96 5.21 -11.33
CA VAL A 105 -4.12 4.54 -10.74
C VAL A 105 -5.44 5.14 -11.23
N ASP A 106 -5.45 6.45 -11.49
CA ASP A 106 -6.61 7.21 -11.93
C ASP A 106 -6.12 8.43 -12.74
N SER A 107 -6.80 8.80 -13.83
CA SER A 107 -6.43 10.00 -14.61
C SER A 107 -6.64 11.27 -13.81
N ASP A 108 -7.67 11.29 -12.96
CA ASP A 108 -8.16 12.50 -12.30
C ASP A 108 -7.57 12.66 -10.89
N TYR A 109 -7.19 11.55 -10.25
CA TYR A 109 -6.67 11.51 -8.87
C TYR A 109 -5.28 10.89 -8.74
N GLY A 110 -4.67 10.47 -9.85
CA GLY A 110 -3.34 9.84 -9.87
C GLY A 110 -2.19 10.82 -9.70
N VAL A 111 -2.40 12.11 -10.02
CA VAL A 111 -1.39 13.16 -9.89
C VAL A 111 -1.99 14.37 -9.18
N LYS A 112 -1.35 14.84 -8.12
CA LYS A 112 -1.76 16.05 -7.40
C LYS A 112 -0.57 16.96 -7.15
N ALA A 113 -0.66 18.20 -7.60
CA ALA A 113 0.29 19.24 -7.23
C ALA A 113 -0.26 20.03 -6.03
N GLU A 114 0.52 20.10 -4.96
CA GLU A 114 0.22 20.89 -3.78
C GLU A 114 1.30 21.95 -3.57
N PHE A 115 0.88 23.19 -3.34
CA PHE A 115 1.78 24.27 -2.98
C PHE A 115 1.80 24.45 -1.46
N ASN A 116 2.98 24.27 -0.86
CA ASN A 116 3.18 24.55 0.55
C ASN A 116 3.44 26.05 0.74
N LYS A 117 2.51 26.74 1.41
CA LYS A 117 2.60 28.18 1.66
C LYS A 117 3.72 28.56 2.64
N GLU A 118 4.06 27.68 3.58
CA GLU A 118 5.06 27.95 4.61
C GLU A 118 6.48 27.88 4.05
N THR A 119 6.76 26.83 3.27
CA THR A 119 8.08 26.62 2.66
C THR A 119 8.21 27.25 1.27
N SER A 120 7.11 27.77 0.71
CA SER A 120 7.03 28.30 -0.66
C SER A 120 7.56 27.31 -1.70
N GLN A 121 7.17 26.04 -1.57
CA GLN A 121 7.64 24.94 -2.41
C GLN A 121 6.45 24.17 -3.00
N TRP A 122 6.66 23.62 -4.18
CA TRP A 122 5.72 22.71 -4.83
C TRP A 122 6.04 21.26 -4.48
N SER A 123 5.00 20.46 -4.24
CA SER A 123 5.09 19.02 -4.05
C SER A 123 4.13 18.34 -5.03
N ILE A 124 4.60 17.30 -5.71
CA ILE A 124 3.78 16.51 -6.64
C ILE A 124 3.62 15.11 -6.06
N TYR A 125 2.38 14.72 -5.79
CA TYR A 125 2.01 13.40 -5.33
C TYR A 125 1.57 12.55 -6.51
N LEU A 126 2.27 11.43 -6.70
CA LEU A 126 1.95 10.42 -7.70
C LEU A 126 1.39 9.17 -7.02
N LYS A 127 0.27 8.70 -7.52
CA LYS A 127 -0.33 7.44 -7.11
C LYS A 127 -0.31 6.47 -8.28
N MET A 128 0.60 5.51 -8.21
CA MET A 128 0.88 4.53 -9.24
C MET A 128 0.66 3.12 -8.73
N ARG A 129 0.28 2.21 -9.64
CA ARG A 129 0.22 0.77 -9.40
C ARG A 129 1.16 0.07 -10.37
N ARG A 130 1.69 -1.08 -9.96
CA ARG A 130 2.56 -1.88 -10.81
C ARG A 130 1.73 -2.54 -11.92
N ILE A 131 2.25 -2.52 -13.14
CA ILE A 131 1.71 -3.29 -14.26
C ILE A 131 2.22 -4.72 -14.05
N GLU A 132 1.29 -5.67 -13.94
CA GLU A 132 1.62 -7.10 -13.88
C GLU A 132 1.80 -7.71 -15.27
#